data_AF-A0A2V5UZ49-F1
#
_entry.id   AF-A0A2V5UZ49-F1
#
_cell.length_a   1.000
_cell.length_b   1.000
_cell.length_c   1.000
_cell.angle_alpha   90.00
_cell.angle_beta   90.00
_cell.angle_gamma   90.00
#
_symmetry.space_group_name_H-M   'P 1'
#
loop_
_entity.id
_entity.type
_entity.pdbx_description
1 polymer ?
#
loop_
_entity_poly.entity_id
_entity_poly.type
_entity_poly.pdbx_seq_one_letter_code
_entity_poly.pdbx_strand_id
1 'polypeptide(L)'
;MSILRRHARQVLCTFVISLLTLLGLDAFADGVPGDCTQLILGIAPTWNSMRGELRLFERAHGGDWKLVAGSFPALFGKNGLAWGIGLAGQSEPGLHKKERDGRAPAGVFEIGQVFGYAPHLPAGVDYPYHQVTEAD
;
A
#
# COMPACT_ATOMS: atom_id res chain seq x y z
N MET A 1 -29.76 19.01 -43.51
CA MET A 1 -29.17 17.65 -43.41
C MET A 1 -27.82 17.65 -42.66
N SER A 2 -27.71 18.33 -41.50
CA SER A 2 -26.43 18.52 -40.77
C SER A 2 -26.50 18.33 -39.25
N ILE A 3 -27.70 18.16 -38.68
CA ILE A 3 -27.92 18.03 -37.23
C ILE A 3 -27.87 16.54 -36.80
N LEU A 4 -28.41 15.63 -37.62
CA LEU A 4 -28.43 14.19 -37.32
C LEU A 4 -27.01 13.54 -37.25
N ARG A 5 -26.03 14.10 -37.98
CA ARG A 5 -24.65 13.57 -38.01
C ARG A 5 -23.81 13.93 -36.77
N ARG A 6 -24.21 14.95 -36.00
CA ARG A 6 -23.47 15.38 -34.79
C ARG A 6 -23.79 14.51 -33.59
N HIS A 7 -25.04 14.07 -33.45
CA HIS A 7 -25.45 13.17 -32.36
C HIS A 7 -24.87 11.77 -32.50
N ALA A 8 -24.78 11.22 -33.72
CA ALA A 8 -24.16 9.91 -33.95
C ALA A 8 -22.67 9.88 -33.60
N ARG A 9 -21.94 10.98 -33.84
CA ARG A 9 -20.53 11.14 -33.46
C ARG A 9 -20.32 11.31 -31.95
N GLN A 10 -21.24 12.00 -31.28
CA GLN A 10 -21.19 12.17 -29.81
C GLN A 10 -21.51 10.88 -29.07
N VAL A 11 -22.52 10.12 -29.51
CA VAL A 11 -22.86 8.82 -28.90
C VAL A 11 -21.71 7.81 -29.08
N LEU A 12 -21.06 7.79 -30.25
CA LEU A 12 -19.94 6.89 -30.51
C LEU A 12 -18.70 7.21 -29.65
N CYS A 13 -18.34 8.49 -29.45
CA CYS A 13 -17.21 8.86 -28.58
C CYS A 13 -17.47 8.57 -27.09
N THR A 14 -18.72 8.66 -26.63
CA THR A 14 -19.05 8.42 -25.22
C THR A 14 -18.98 6.93 -24.86
N PHE A 15 -19.30 6.05 -25.82
CA PHE A 15 -19.17 4.60 -25.64
C PHE A 15 -17.72 4.11 -25.59
N VAL A 16 -16.80 4.73 -26.34
CA VAL A 16 -15.37 4.36 -26.32
C VAL A 16 -14.71 4.72 -24.97
N ILE A 17 -15.10 5.84 -24.37
CA ILE A 17 -14.57 6.26 -23.05
C ILE A 17 -15.11 5.35 -21.92
N SER A 18 -16.36 4.89 -22.03
CA SER A 18 -16.98 4.01 -21.03
C SER A 18 -16.48 2.56 -21.09
N LEU A 19 -15.86 2.15 -22.21
CA LEU A 19 -15.27 0.81 -22.36
C LEU A 19 -13.81 0.75 -21.87
N LEU A 20 -13.11 1.89 -21.82
CA LEU A 20 -11.73 1.98 -21.31
C LEU A 20 -11.62 2.01 -19.78
N THR A 21 -12.72 2.25 -19.05
CA THR A 21 -12.74 2.24 -17.58
C THR A 21 -12.92 0.85 -16.97
N LEU A 22 -13.04 -0.20 -17.79
CA LEU A 22 -13.11 -1.60 -17.38
C LEU A 22 -11.80 -2.37 -17.56
N LEU A 23 -10.69 -1.66 -17.78
CA LEU A 23 -9.37 -2.22 -17.50
C LEU A 23 -9.20 -2.27 -15.99
N GLY A 24 -9.57 -3.40 -15.40
CA GLY A 24 -9.16 -3.74 -14.05
C GLY A 24 -7.64 -3.56 -13.96
N LEU A 25 -7.20 -2.62 -13.14
CA LEU A 25 -5.80 -2.56 -12.73
C LEU A 25 -5.59 -3.81 -11.87
N ASP A 26 -5.10 -4.88 -12.48
CA ASP A 26 -4.47 -5.96 -11.75
C ASP A 26 -3.21 -5.35 -11.11
N ALA A 27 -3.39 -4.80 -9.91
CA ALA A 27 -2.29 -4.45 -9.05
C ALA A 27 -1.68 -5.77 -8.58
N PHE A 28 -0.75 -6.30 -9.37
CA PHE A 28 0.13 -7.35 -8.88
C PHE A 28 0.85 -6.78 -7.66
N ALA A 29 0.75 -7.49 -6.54
CA ALA A 29 1.57 -7.24 -5.37
C ALA A 29 3.00 -7.71 -5.65
N ASP A 30 3.62 -7.11 -6.68
CA ASP A 30 4.99 -7.40 -7.06
C ASP A 30 5.90 -7.14 -5.86
N GLY A 31 6.73 -8.13 -5.53
CA GLY A 31 7.58 -8.10 -4.34
C GLY A 31 6.97 -8.57 -3.01
N VAL A 32 5.67 -8.91 -2.94
CA VAL A 32 5.10 -9.55 -1.72
C VAL A 32 5.32 -11.07 -1.78
N PRO A 33 5.92 -11.71 -0.75
CA PRO A 33 6.14 -13.16 -0.72
C PRO A 33 4.84 -13.96 -0.94
N GLY A 34 4.94 -15.07 -1.68
CA GLY A 34 3.76 -15.90 -2.03
C GLY A 34 3.10 -16.59 -0.84
N ASP A 35 3.86 -16.83 0.23
CA ASP A 35 3.42 -17.39 1.50
C ASP A 35 2.89 -16.33 2.49
N CYS A 36 3.06 -15.04 2.20
CA CYS A 36 2.48 -13.96 3.00
C CYS A 36 0.95 -13.99 2.91
N THR A 37 0.27 -14.03 4.07
CA THR A 37 -1.19 -14.15 4.17
C THR A 37 -1.87 -12.91 4.75
N GLN A 38 -1.12 -11.93 5.25
CA GLN A 38 -1.66 -10.69 5.82
C GLN A 38 -0.88 -9.48 5.31
N LEU A 39 -1.55 -8.36 5.08
CA LEU A 39 -0.94 -7.16 4.53
C LEU A 39 -1.53 -5.89 5.15
N ILE A 40 -0.65 -4.95 5.49
CA ILE A 40 -0.99 -3.57 5.84
C ILE A 40 -0.62 -2.69 4.64
N LEU A 41 -1.61 -2.15 3.94
CA LEU A 41 -1.41 -1.31 2.76
C LEU A 41 -1.48 0.17 3.13
N GLY A 42 -0.37 0.89 3.00
CA GLY A 42 -0.32 2.35 3.10
C GLY A 42 -0.49 3.03 1.74
N ILE A 43 -1.42 3.97 1.63
CA ILE A 43 -1.71 4.71 0.40
C ILE A 43 -1.57 6.21 0.66
N ALA A 44 -0.64 6.86 -0.04
CA ALA A 44 -0.51 8.30 -0.09
C ALA A 44 -1.14 8.85 -1.39
N PRO A 45 -1.89 9.97 -1.36
CA PRO A 45 -2.41 10.58 -2.59
C PRO A 45 -1.32 11.01 -3.58
N THR A 46 -0.17 11.44 -3.05
CA THR A 46 1.01 11.82 -3.83
C THR A 46 2.29 11.47 -3.07
N TRP A 47 3.42 11.40 -3.78
CA TRP A 47 4.76 11.23 -3.21
C TRP A 47 5.15 12.26 -2.14
N ASN A 48 4.52 13.44 -2.11
CA ASN A 48 4.82 14.49 -1.13
C ASN A 48 3.74 14.61 -0.04
N SER A 49 2.77 13.70 -0.01
CA SER A 49 1.67 13.75 0.96
C SER A 49 2.12 13.17 2.30
N MET A 50 2.08 13.99 3.35
CA MET A 50 2.25 13.54 4.74
C MET A 50 1.00 12.79 5.26
N ARG A 51 -0.16 12.98 4.64
CA ARG A 51 -1.41 12.31 5.03
C ARG A 51 -1.80 11.26 3.99
N GLY A 52 -2.31 10.15 4.46
CA GLY A 52 -2.92 9.13 3.61
C GLY A 52 -3.75 8.18 4.43
N GLU A 53 -3.83 6.94 3.98
CA GLU A 53 -4.66 5.92 4.61
C GLU A 53 -3.97 4.56 4.71
N LEU A 54 -4.44 3.76 5.67
CA LEU A 54 -4.11 2.36 5.82
C LEU A 54 -5.33 1.48 5.58
N ARG A 55 -5.08 0.32 4.98
CA ARG A 55 -6.05 -0.77 4.78
C ARG A 55 -5.41 -2.09 5.19
N LEU A 56 -6.21 -2.98 5.78
CA LEU A 56 -5.77 -4.29 6.24
C LEU A 56 -6.34 -5.35 5.31
N PHE A 57 -5.50 -6.26 4.84
CA PHE A 57 -5.88 -7.36 3.95
C PHE A 57 -5.43 -8.70 4.50
N GLU A 58 -6.17 -9.75 4.15
CA GLU A 58 -5.82 -11.14 4.41
C GLU A 58 -6.10 -12.01 3.19
N ARG A 59 -5.38 -13.11 3.06
CA ARG A 59 -5.64 -14.17 2.08
C ARG A 59 -5.28 -15.54 2.65
N ALA A 60 -5.92 -16.59 2.13
CA ALA A 60 -5.39 -17.93 2.30
C ALA A 60 -4.11 -18.10 1.44
N HIS A 61 -3.27 -19.09 1.75
CA HIS A 61 -2.11 -19.41 0.92
C HIS A 61 -2.51 -19.63 -0.54
N GLY A 62 -1.92 -18.85 -1.45
CA GLY A 62 -2.23 -18.87 -2.89
C GLY A 62 -3.61 -18.34 -3.27
N GLY A 63 -4.39 -17.80 -2.32
CA GLY A 63 -5.69 -17.20 -2.58
C GLY A 63 -5.64 -15.70 -2.86
N ASP A 64 -6.81 -15.12 -3.16
CA ASP A 64 -6.95 -13.68 -3.40
C ASP A 64 -6.95 -12.87 -2.10
N TRP A 65 -6.42 -11.65 -2.18
CA TRP A 65 -6.47 -10.68 -1.09
C TRP A 65 -7.91 -10.21 -0.82
N LYS A 66 -8.30 -10.25 0.44
CA LYS A 66 -9.58 -9.76 0.95
C LYS A 66 -9.34 -8.61 1.90
N LEU A 67 -10.06 -7.51 1.71
CA LEU A 67 -10.06 -6.40 2.64
C LEU A 67 -10.70 -6.84 3.96
N VAL A 68 -9.96 -6.72 5.06
CA VAL A 68 -10.43 -7.00 6.41
C VAL A 68 -10.93 -5.73 7.08
N ALA A 69 -10.18 -4.63 6.95
CA ALA A 69 -10.55 -3.35 7.57
C ALA A 69 -9.91 -2.15 6.86
N GLY A 70 -10.46 -0.96 7.09
CA GLY A 70 -10.04 0.32 6.52
C GLY A 70 -11.24 1.16 6.07
N SER A 71 -11.06 2.40 5.60
CA SER A 71 -9.81 3.18 5.50
C SER A 71 -9.50 3.90 6.82
N PHE A 72 -8.31 3.66 7.38
CA PHE A 72 -7.84 4.35 8.58
C PHE A 72 -6.94 5.53 8.21
N PRO A 73 -7.08 6.72 8.82
CA PRO A 73 -6.17 7.83 8.56
C PRO A 73 -4.75 7.49 9.03
N ALA A 74 -3.76 7.85 8.20
CA ALA A 74 -2.35 7.61 8.49
C ALA A 74 -1.48 8.83 8.20
N LEU A 75 -0.36 8.91 8.92
CA LEU A 75 0.68 9.90 8.72
C LEU A 75 1.94 9.22 8.16
N PHE A 76 2.46 9.78 7.08
CA PHE A 76 3.77 9.47 6.53
C PHE A 76 4.79 10.52 6.99
N GLY A 77 6.01 10.46 6.47
CA GLY A 77 7.00 11.50 6.72
C GLY A 77 6.49 12.89 6.34
N LYS A 78 6.95 13.93 7.03
CA LYS A 78 6.54 15.32 6.79
C LYS A 78 6.68 15.81 5.34
N ASN A 79 7.64 15.22 4.61
CA ASN A 79 7.91 15.49 3.21
C ASN A 79 7.33 14.42 2.26
N GLY A 80 6.53 13.48 2.78
CA GLY A 80 5.90 12.39 2.04
C GLY A 80 6.73 11.10 2.04
N LEU A 81 6.81 10.47 0.88
CA LEU A 81 7.40 9.15 0.64
C LEU A 81 8.65 9.24 -0.25
N ALA A 82 9.52 8.25 -0.14
CA ALA A 82 10.61 7.98 -1.08
C ALA A 82 10.91 6.48 -1.09
N TRP A 83 11.40 5.93 -2.19
CA TRP A 83 11.73 4.50 -2.29
C TRP A 83 12.73 4.10 -1.20
N GLY A 84 12.37 3.09 -0.42
CA GLY A 84 13.16 2.56 0.68
C GLY A 84 13.88 1.26 0.31
N ILE A 85 14.64 0.76 1.28
CA ILE A 85 15.32 -0.54 1.19
C ILE A 85 14.45 -1.55 1.96
N GLY A 86 13.72 -2.40 1.24
CA GLY A 86 12.82 -3.42 1.80
C GLY A 86 12.94 -4.76 1.07
N LEU A 87 11.83 -5.49 0.89
CA LEU A 87 11.77 -6.64 0.00
C LEU A 87 11.66 -6.22 -1.48
N ALA A 88 11.04 -5.06 -1.73
CA ALA A 88 10.91 -4.46 -3.06
C ALA A 88 10.89 -2.93 -3.00
N GLY A 89 11.31 -2.28 -4.09
CA GLY A 89 11.36 -0.82 -4.26
C GLY A 89 12.75 -0.24 -4.56
N GLN A 90 13.83 -1.00 -4.35
CA GLN A 90 15.21 -0.49 -4.47
C GLN A 90 15.65 -0.20 -5.91
N SER A 91 15.09 -0.93 -6.87
CA SER A 91 15.40 -0.76 -8.29
C SER A 91 14.47 0.25 -8.97
N GLU A 92 13.50 0.80 -8.24
CA GLU A 92 12.53 1.72 -8.81
C GLU A 92 13.18 3.08 -9.12
N PRO A 93 12.85 3.69 -10.27
CA PRO A 93 13.33 5.02 -10.60
C PRO A 93 12.70 6.07 -9.67
N GLY A 94 13.44 7.15 -9.44
CA GLY A 94 12.95 8.32 -8.72
C GLY A 94 13.69 8.60 -7.42
N LEU A 95 12.98 9.17 -6.45
CA LEU A 95 13.58 9.61 -5.20
C LEU A 95 13.75 8.45 -4.23
N HIS A 96 14.99 8.23 -3.80
CA HIS A 96 15.35 7.24 -2.80
C HIS A 96 15.50 7.88 -1.42
N LYS A 97 15.00 7.17 -0.40
CA LYS A 97 15.01 7.57 1.00
C LYS A 97 16.44 7.79 1.46
N LYS A 98 16.67 8.89 2.20
CA LYS A 98 17.94 9.20 2.87
C LYS A 98 17.71 9.59 4.31
N GLU A 99 18.68 9.31 5.17
CA GLU A 99 18.60 9.73 6.56
C GLU A 99 18.35 11.24 6.67
N ARG A 100 17.46 11.66 7.57
CA ARG A 100 17.03 13.07 7.79
C ARG A 100 16.29 13.78 6.65
N ASP A 101 15.87 13.10 5.59
CA ASP A 101 15.08 13.71 4.50
C ASP A 101 13.61 14.02 4.85
N GLY A 102 13.14 13.58 6.02
CA GLY A 102 11.77 13.77 6.49
C GLY A 102 10.72 12.99 5.70
N ARG A 103 11.11 11.94 4.98
CA ARG A 103 10.20 11.07 4.21
C ARG A 103 10.00 9.74 4.93
N ALA A 104 8.92 9.03 4.64
CA ALA A 104 8.77 7.63 5.01
C ALA A 104 9.22 6.74 3.84
N PRO A 105 9.77 5.55 4.09
CA PRO A 105 10.15 4.63 3.02
C PRO A 105 8.90 4.05 2.33
N ALA A 106 8.92 4.01 0.99
CA ALA A 106 7.94 3.32 0.14
C ALA A 106 8.55 2.03 -0.40
N GLY A 107 7.71 1.01 -0.58
CA GLY A 107 8.13 -0.34 -0.97
C GLY A 107 7.38 -1.41 -0.21
N VAL A 108 7.85 -2.66 -0.33
CA VAL A 108 7.35 -3.80 0.45
C VAL A 108 8.31 -4.05 1.61
N PHE A 109 7.78 -4.20 2.83
CA PHE A 109 8.58 -4.42 4.04
C PHE A 109 7.95 -5.56 4.85
N GLU A 110 8.79 -6.38 5.48
CA GLU A 110 8.35 -7.32 6.51
C GLU A 110 8.07 -6.57 7.82
N ILE A 111 7.03 -7.00 8.52
CA ILE A 111 6.84 -6.59 9.91
C ILE A 111 7.72 -7.53 10.73
N GLY A 112 8.75 -6.98 11.35
CA GLY A 112 9.64 -7.71 12.25
C GLY A 112 9.00 -7.95 13.62
N GLN A 113 9.80 -8.31 14.60
CA GLN A 113 9.32 -8.56 15.96
C GLN A 113 8.67 -7.33 16.61
N VAL A 114 7.71 -7.58 17.50
CA VAL A 114 7.08 -6.56 18.33
C VAL A 114 7.92 -6.34 19.59
N PHE A 115 8.07 -5.08 19.98
CA PHE A 115 8.74 -4.67 21.21
C PHE A 115 7.70 -4.18 22.22
N GLY A 116 7.85 -4.51 23.49
CA GLY A 116 7.03 -3.92 24.54
C GLY A 116 7.59 -4.12 25.94
N TYR A 117 6.99 -3.46 26.92
CA TYR A 117 7.48 -3.50 28.31
C TYR A 117 6.90 -4.66 29.14
N ALA A 118 5.82 -5.28 28.68
CA ALA A 118 5.23 -6.42 29.35
C ALA A 118 6.17 -7.64 29.28
N PRO A 119 6.17 -8.53 30.29
CA PRO A 119 6.99 -9.73 30.24
C PRO A 119 6.58 -10.69 29.12
N HIS A 120 5.30 -10.67 28.75
CA HIS A 120 4.73 -11.56 27.73
C HIS A 120 3.67 -10.82 26.91
N LEU A 121 3.41 -11.33 25.71
CA LEU A 121 2.26 -10.93 24.91
C LEU A 121 0.93 -11.22 25.64
N PRO A 122 -0.15 -10.49 25.31
CA PRO A 122 -1.49 -10.85 25.75
C PRO A 122 -1.84 -12.29 25.39
N ALA A 123 -2.65 -12.94 26.23
CA ALA A 123 -3.08 -14.31 25.99
C ALA A 123 -3.78 -14.44 24.62
N GLY A 124 -3.39 -15.47 23.86
CA GLY A 124 -3.94 -15.75 22.52
C GLY A 124 -3.23 -15.03 21.37
N VAL A 125 -2.20 -14.23 21.63
CA VAL A 125 -1.36 -13.62 20.59
C VAL A 125 -0.14 -14.50 20.34
N ASP A 126 0.09 -14.86 19.08
CA ASP A 126 1.24 -15.63 18.63
C ASP A 126 2.03 -14.81 17.60
N TYR A 127 3.06 -14.10 18.06
CA TYR A 127 3.91 -13.24 17.24
C TYR A 127 5.32 -13.12 17.84
N PRO A 128 6.38 -12.94 17.04
CA PRO A 128 7.72 -12.68 17.58
C PRO A 128 7.72 -11.44 18.50
N TYR A 129 8.17 -11.61 19.74
CA TYR A 129 8.11 -10.58 20.79
C TYR A 129 9.42 -10.44 21.55
N HIS A 130 9.86 -9.21 21.75
CA HIS A 130 10.98 -8.83 22.60
C HIS A 130 10.50 -7.95 23.75
N GLN A 131 10.73 -8.41 24.99
CA GLN A 131 10.53 -7.56 26.16
C GLN A 131 11.68 -6.54 26.22
N VAL A 132 11.33 -5.25 26.17
CA VAL A 132 12.27 -4.14 26.33
C VAL A 132 12.84 -4.14 27.74
N THR A 133 14.16 -4.04 27.82
CA THR A 133 14.97 -4.00 29.04
C THR A 133 15.69 -2.65 29.18
N GLU A 134 16.44 -2.46 30.26
CA GLU A 134 17.28 -1.26 30.43
C GLU A 134 18.42 -1.15 29.40
N ALA A 135 18.73 -2.22 28.68
CA ALA A 135 19.80 -2.26 27.69
C ALA A 135 19.36 -1.87 26.27
N ASP A 136 18.06 -1.67 26.05
CA ASP A 136 17.44 -1.31 24.76
C ASP A 136 17.28 0.20 24.56
#